data_AF-A0A6A6PB50-F1
#
_entry.id   AF-A0A6A6PB50-F1
#
_cell.length_a   1.000
_cell.length_b   1.000
_cell.length_c   1.000
_cell.angle_alpha   90.00
_cell.angle_beta   90.00
_cell.angle_gamma   90.00
#
_symmetry.space_group_name_H-M   'P 1'
#
loop_
_entity.id
_entity.type
_entity.pdbx_description
1 polymer ?
#
loop_
_entity_poly.entity_id
_entity_poly.type
_entity_poly.pdbx_seq_one_letter_code
_entity_poly.pdbx_strand_id
1 'polypeptide(L)'
;MSLPGEHSKSEWVDGSNLTTIPELHSKLGMKPSHHHNPELIHEEEEILQHYKDWIAFNTKEFTNKSKGKDFYDLPDVMYFDMMKQTPRGHFGHHFDHIDPYYDDAHLAYKDLEIVATSKDSGYATAVQRYYGTGTDGREFSFTCRITSLLKKVEGRWKWVHEHVSFPVDLSTKMGDYTCGTGTSGKPA
;
A
#
# COMPACT_ATOMS: atom_id res chain seq x y z
N MET A 1 22.03 -12.26 -13.02
CA MET A 1 23.09 -12.07 -12.01
C MET A 1 22.38 -11.65 -10.73
N SER A 2 22.20 -12.56 -9.78
CA SER A 2 21.68 -12.17 -8.46
C SER A 2 22.75 -11.35 -7.74
N LEU A 3 22.37 -10.19 -7.21
CA LEU A 3 23.27 -9.33 -6.46
C LEU A 3 23.59 -9.97 -5.09
N PRO A 4 24.83 -9.81 -4.58
CA PRO A 4 25.19 -10.35 -3.27
C PRO A 4 24.37 -9.69 -2.16
N GLY A 5 23.61 -10.49 -1.40
CA GLY A 5 22.71 -10.02 -0.36
C GLY A 5 21.29 -10.57 -0.40
N GLU A 6 20.99 -11.56 -1.26
CA GLU A 6 19.76 -12.37 -1.22
C GLU A 6 19.63 -13.04 0.16
N HIS A 7 19.07 -12.31 1.13
CA HIS A 7 18.35 -12.89 2.25
C HIS A 7 17.02 -13.47 1.73
N SER A 8 16.44 -14.39 2.49
CA SER A 8 15.14 -15.07 2.33
C SER A 8 14.23 -14.60 1.18
N LYS A 9 13.58 -15.54 0.48
CA LYS A 9 12.50 -15.21 -0.46
C LYS A 9 11.48 -14.31 0.26
N SER A 10 11.46 -13.03 -0.10
CA SER A 10 10.46 -12.07 0.37
C SER A 10 9.06 -12.67 0.29
N GLU A 11 8.29 -12.53 1.36
CA GLU A 11 6.99 -13.15 1.54
C GLU A 11 5.85 -12.15 1.32
N TRP A 12 4.72 -12.65 0.83
CA TRP A 12 3.48 -11.88 0.81
C TRP A 12 2.85 -11.87 2.21
N VAL A 13 2.43 -10.69 2.65
CA VAL A 13 1.68 -10.47 3.88
C VAL A 13 0.32 -9.85 3.58
N ASP A 14 -0.72 -10.32 4.25
CA ASP A 14 -2.10 -9.85 4.13
C ASP A 14 -2.73 -9.72 5.52
N GLY A 15 -4.06 -9.52 5.58
CA GLY A 15 -4.77 -9.36 6.84
C GLY A 15 -4.69 -10.54 7.80
N SER A 16 -4.24 -11.72 7.35
CA SER A 16 -4.12 -12.93 8.18
C SER A 16 -2.75 -13.07 8.86
N ASN A 17 -1.69 -12.48 8.30
CA ASN A 17 -0.31 -12.68 8.75
C ASN A 17 0.52 -11.38 8.87
N LEU A 18 -0.11 -10.21 8.70
CA LEU A 18 0.47 -8.91 9.01
C LEU A 18 0.25 -8.61 10.50
N THR A 19 1.26 -8.83 11.34
CA THR A 19 1.11 -8.91 12.81
C THR A 19 1.87 -7.83 13.58
N THR A 20 3.20 -7.75 13.46
CA THR A 20 4.09 -6.86 14.23
C THR A 20 5.26 -6.40 13.36
N ILE A 21 5.92 -5.31 13.75
CA ILE A 21 7.10 -4.78 13.05
C ILE A 21 8.25 -5.81 12.99
N PRO A 22 8.63 -6.51 14.09
CA PRO A 22 9.67 -7.53 14.01
C PRO A 22 9.35 -8.70 13.08
N GLU A 23 8.09 -9.15 13.04
CA GLU A 23 7.67 -10.20 12.10
C GLU A 23 7.64 -9.69 10.66
N LEU A 24 7.29 -8.42 10.45
CA LEU A 24 7.35 -7.81 9.13
C LEU A 24 8.80 -7.74 8.62
N HIS A 25 9.75 -7.35 9.48
CA HIS A 25 11.18 -7.30 9.15
C HIS A 25 11.77 -8.67 8.79
N SER A 26 11.31 -9.76 9.41
CA SER A 26 11.80 -11.10 9.10
C SER A 26 11.34 -11.60 7.72
N LYS A 27 10.29 -10.99 7.15
CA LYS A 27 9.70 -11.34 5.85
C LYS A 27 10.21 -10.48 4.68
N LEU A 28 11.01 -9.46 4.96
CA LEU A 28 11.63 -8.62 3.92
C LEU A 28 12.62 -9.45 3.08
N GLY A 29 12.62 -9.22 1.75
CA GLY A 29 13.65 -9.75 0.84
C GLY A 29 14.97 -9.00 0.88
N MET A 30 15.09 -8.03 1.78
CA MET A 30 16.25 -7.17 1.95
C MET A 30 16.48 -6.89 3.43
N LYS A 31 17.66 -6.35 3.76
CA LYS A 31 17.94 -5.93 5.13
C LYS A 31 17.03 -4.75 5.50
N PRO A 32 16.49 -4.71 6.73
CA PRO A 32 15.78 -3.53 7.21
C PRO A 32 16.63 -2.28 7.08
N SER A 33 15.96 -1.15 6.84
CA SER A 33 16.54 0.15 6.67
C SER A 33 17.34 0.58 7.90
N HIS A 34 18.48 1.23 7.68
CA HIS A 34 19.24 1.84 8.79
C HIS A 34 18.56 3.09 9.37
N HIS A 35 17.42 3.52 8.81
CA HIS A 35 16.63 4.63 9.31
C HIS A 35 15.63 4.26 10.40
N HIS A 36 15.42 2.97 10.68
CA HIS A 36 14.62 2.56 11.83
C HIS A 36 15.21 3.13 13.12
N ASN A 37 14.34 3.67 13.97
CA ASN A 37 14.70 4.18 15.28
C ASN A 37 13.96 3.39 16.37
N PRO A 38 14.66 2.64 17.24
CA PRO A 38 14.03 1.90 18.34
C PRO A 38 13.17 2.77 19.27
N GLU A 39 13.45 4.07 19.38
CA GLU A 39 12.65 5.00 20.18
C GLU A 39 11.29 5.34 19.53
N LEU A 40 11.11 5.02 18.25
CA LEU A 40 9.90 5.26 17.47
C LEU A 40 9.15 3.97 17.08
N ILE A 41 9.49 2.85 17.71
CA ILE A 41 8.82 1.55 17.43
C ILE A 41 7.32 1.62 17.71
N HIS A 42 6.89 2.45 18.67
CA HIS A 42 5.49 2.66 18.96
C HIS A 42 4.76 3.28 17.76
N GLU A 43 5.35 4.31 17.14
CA GLU A 43 4.81 4.95 15.95
C GLU A 43 4.82 4.03 14.73
N GLU A 44 5.86 3.20 14.55
CA GLU A 44 5.88 2.18 13.50
C GLU A 44 4.73 1.16 13.68
N GLU A 45 4.45 0.73 14.91
CA GLU A 45 3.32 -0.16 15.21
C GLU A 45 1.96 0.51 14.98
N GLU A 46 1.82 1.81 15.26
CA GLU A 46 0.60 2.56 14.93
C GLU A 46 0.41 2.70 13.40
N ILE A 47 1.48 2.94 12.65
CA ILE A 47 1.43 2.96 11.18
C ILE A 47 1.11 1.56 10.66
N LEU A 48 1.68 0.50 11.24
CA LEU A 48 1.34 -0.88 10.89
C LEU A 48 -0.16 -1.15 11.12
N GLN A 49 -0.72 -0.64 12.22
CA GLN A 49 -2.15 -0.73 12.47
C GLN A 49 -2.98 0.00 11.40
N HIS A 50 -2.54 1.17 10.94
CA HIS A 50 -3.16 1.88 9.82
C HIS A 50 -3.20 1.02 8.53
N TYR A 51 -2.12 0.28 8.22
CA TYR A 51 -2.10 -0.66 7.10
C TYR A 51 -3.06 -1.85 7.29
N LYS A 52 -3.13 -2.43 8.49
CA LYS A 52 -4.08 -3.51 8.80
C LYS A 52 -5.53 -3.04 8.63
N ASP A 53 -5.82 -1.84 9.13
CA ASP A 53 -7.14 -1.22 9.02
C ASP A 53 -7.51 -0.96 7.55
N TRP A 54 -6.54 -0.56 6.72
CA TRP A 54 -6.74 -0.39 5.29
C TRP A 54 -7.05 -1.70 4.57
N ILE A 55 -6.31 -2.78 4.85
CA ILE A 55 -6.61 -4.11 4.29
C ILE A 55 -8.04 -4.53 4.67
N ALA A 56 -8.39 -4.39 5.96
CA ALA A 56 -9.71 -4.74 6.46
C ALA A 56 -10.81 -3.91 5.79
N PHE A 57 -10.61 -2.59 5.63
CA PHE A 57 -11.53 -1.70 4.93
C PHE A 57 -11.75 -2.14 3.49
N ASN A 58 -10.68 -2.41 2.72
CA ASN A 58 -10.81 -2.80 1.32
C ASN A 58 -11.57 -4.12 1.17
N THR A 59 -11.38 -5.07 2.09
CA THR A 59 -12.04 -6.38 2.01
C THR A 59 -13.51 -6.33 2.44
N LYS A 60 -13.90 -5.42 3.35
CA LYS A 60 -15.19 -5.51 4.05
C LYS A 60 -16.12 -4.32 3.84
N GLU A 61 -15.56 -3.15 3.55
CA GLU A 61 -16.25 -1.88 3.70
C GLU A 61 -15.92 -0.90 2.57
N PHE A 62 -15.34 -1.35 1.45
CA PHE A 62 -14.85 -0.44 0.40
C PHE A 62 -15.94 0.47 -0.18
N THR A 63 -17.19 0.02 -0.18
CA THR A 63 -18.37 0.81 -0.57
C THR A 63 -18.65 2.00 0.37
N ASN A 64 -18.14 1.98 1.60
CA ASN A 64 -18.21 3.11 2.54
C ASN A 64 -17.15 4.18 2.20
N LYS A 65 -17.47 5.03 1.23
CA LYS A 65 -16.56 6.09 0.75
C LYS A 65 -16.12 7.05 1.84
N SER A 66 -17.01 7.39 2.78
CA SER A 66 -16.66 8.28 3.90
C SER A 66 -15.54 7.67 4.75
N LYS A 67 -15.67 6.39 5.10
CA LYS A 67 -14.64 5.67 5.86
C LYS A 67 -13.34 5.53 5.06
N GLY A 68 -13.41 5.29 3.75
CA GLY A 68 -12.23 5.23 2.91
C GLY A 68 -11.45 6.56 2.88
N LYS A 69 -12.18 7.67 2.75
CA LYS A 69 -11.61 9.02 2.80
C LYS A 69 -10.98 9.36 4.17
N ASP A 70 -11.46 8.75 5.25
CA ASP A 70 -10.89 8.92 6.59
C ASP A 70 -9.48 8.33 6.75
N PHE A 71 -8.94 7.59 5.79
CA PHE A 71 -7.53 7.21 5.84
C PHE A 71 -6.58 8.31 5.33
N TYR A 72 -7.12 9.36 4.72
CA TYR A 72 -6.35 10.39 4.05
C TYR A 72 -6.49 11.74 4.74
N ASP A 73 -5.45 12.56 4.65
CA ASP A 73 -5.50 13.98 4.99
C ASP A 73 -5.99 14.76 3.76
N LEU A 74 -7.30 14.80 3.54
CA LEU A 74 -7.91 15.27 2.28
C LEU A 74 -7.44 16.66 1.79
N PRO A 75 -7.22 17.67 2.67
CA PRO A 75 -6.67 18.96 2.23
C PRO A 75 -5.29 18.84 1.57
N ASP A 76 -4.42 17.98 2.12
CA ASP A 76 -2.99 17.97 1.77
C ASP A 76 -2.53 16.75 0.98
N VAL A 77 -3.35 15.69 0.91
CA VAL A 77 -3.01 14.47 0.18
C VAL A 77 -2.75 14.76 -1.31
N MET A 78 -1.61 14.29 -1.79
CA MET A 78 -1.29 14.20 -3.21
C MET A 78 -1.21 12.75 -3.65
N TYR A 79 -1.71 12.44 -4.84
CA TYR A 79 -1.81 11.06 -5.31
C TYR A 79 -1.29 10.90 -6.75
N PHE A 80 -0.43 9.91 -7.01
CA PHE A 80 0.16 9.63 -8.34
C PHE A 80 -0.21 8.25 -8.94
N ASP A 81 -0.27 8.24 -10.28
CA ASP A 81 -0.45 7.17 -11.29
C ASP A 81 -1.66 6.23 -11.26
N MET A 82 -2.33 5.92 -10.14
CA MET A 82 -3.57 5.11 -10.22
C MET A 82 -4.68 5.99 -10.82
N MET A 83 -4.87 5.86 -12.13
CA MET A 83 -5.73 6.65 -13.03
C MET A 83 -5.17 8.03 -13.45
N LYS A 84 -4.71 8.85 -12.50
CA LYS A 84 -4.14 10.18 -12.80
C LYS A 84 -3.35 10.74 -11.63
N GLN A 85 -2.53 11.74 -11.92
CA GLN A 85 -2.10 12.68 -10.88
C GLN A 85 -3.31 13.42 -10.31
N THR A 86 -3.47 13.37 -9.00
CA THR A 86 -4.48 14.14 -8.27
C THR A 86 -3.79 15.12 -7.32
N PRO A 87 -3.90 16.43 -7.59
CA PRO A 87 -3.30 17.46 -6.74
C PRO A 87 -4.08 17.62 -5.43
N ARG A 88 -3.47 18.36 -4.49
CA ARG A 88 -4.06 18.69 -3.18
C ARG A 88 -5.47 19.24 -3.31
N GLY A 89 -6.34 18.90 -2.35
CA GLY A 89 -7.75 19.29 -2.33
C GLY A 89 -8.66 18.57 -3.33
N HIS A 90 -8.14 17.69 -4.19
CA HIS A 90 -8.95 17.01 -5.23
C HIS A 90 -9.11 15.51 -4.99
N PHE A 91 -8.39 14.93 -4.02
CA PHE A 91 -8.41 13.48 -3.79
C PHE A 91 -9.76 12.96 -3.30
N GLY A 92 -10.47 13.70 -2.45
CA GLY A 92 -11.81 13.30 -2.00
C GLY A 92 -12.77 13.05 -3.17
N HIS A 93 -12.77 13.94 -4.18
CA HIS A 93 -13.56 13.75 -5.40
C HIS A 93 -13.02 12.60 -6.25
N HIS A 94 -11.69 12.44 -6.35
CA HIS A 94 -11.11 11.31 -7.06
C HIS A 94 -11.54 9.97 -6.45
N PHE A 95 -11.54 9.86 -5.12
CA PHE A 95 -11.94 8.67 -4.37
C PHE A 95 -13.40 8.28 -4.60
N ASP A 96 -14.29 9.23 -4.90
CA ASP A 96 -15.69 8.92 -5.23
C ASP A 96 -15.87 8.18 -6.56
N HIS A 97 -14.81 8.06 -7.36
CA HIS A 97 -14.87 7.51 -8.72
C HIS A 97 -13.96 6.29 -8.94
N ILE A 98 -13.29 5.79 -7.90
CA ILE A 98 -12.40 4.59 -8.00
C ILE A 98 -13.18 3.26 -7.92
N ASP A 99 -14.48 3.34 -7.64
CA ASP A 99 -15.39 2.29 -7.19
C ASP A 99 -15.63 1.09 -8.11
N PRO A 100 -15.62 1.19 -9.46
CA PRO A 100 -16.04 0.08 -10.30
C PRO A 100 -15.25 -1.22 -10.07
N TYR A 101 -14.07 -1.11 -9.47
CA TYR A 101 -13.06 -2.16 -9.43
C TYR A 101 -12.89 -2.87 -8.07
N TYR A 102 -13.58 -2.52 -6.99
CA TYR A 102 -13.10 -2.91 -5.64
C TYR A 102 -14.16 -3.38 -4.63
N ASP A 103 -15.32 -3.89 -5.04
CA ASP A 103 -16.35 -4.37 -4.09
C ASP A 103 -15.86 -5.55 -3.23
N ASP A 104 -15.14 -6.50 -3.83
CA ASP A 104 -14.47 -7.65 -3.15
C ASP A 104 -12.93 -7.50 -3.24
N ALA A 105 -12.38 -6.36 -2.85
CA ALA A 105 -10.95 -6.10 -2.99
C ALA A 105 -10.12 -6.69 -1.83
N HIS A 106 -9.25 -7.63 -2.17
CA HIS A 106 -8.24 -8.15 -1.26
C HIS A 106 -6.88 -7.51 -1.55
N LEU A 107 -6.14 -7.27 -0.47
CA LEU A 107 -4.82 -6.66 -0.50
C LEU A 107 -3.79 -7.59 0.11
N ALA A 108 -2.65 -7.68 -0.55
CA ALA A 108 -1.44 -8.25 0.02
C ALA A 108 -0.27 -7.31 -0.26
N TYR A 109 0.70 -7.28 0.64
CA TYR A 109 1.94 -6.56 0.47
C TYR A 109 3.11 -7.52 0.44
N LYS A 110 4.17 -7.11 -0.24
CA LYS A 110 5.46 -7.77 -0.25
C LYS A 110 6.52 -6.69 -0.08
N ASP A 111 7.52 -6.97 0.74
CA ASP A 111 8.52 -5.98 1.12
C ASP A 111 7.89 -4.68 1.68
N LEU A 112 6.79 -4.80 2.45
CA LEU A 112 6.25 -3.66 3.19
C LEU A 112 7.23 -3.31 4.31
N GLU A 113 7.84 -2.15 4.19
CA GLU A 113 8.72 -1.58 5.21
C GLU A 113 8.14 -0.25 5.66
N ILE A 114 8.05 -0.06 6.98
CA ILE A 114 7.45 1.10 7.63
C ILE A 114 8.53 1.76 8.47
N VAL A 115 8.77 3.06 8.25
CA VAL A 115 9.76 3.83 9.02
C VAL A 115 9.07 5.06 9.58
N ALA A 116 9.00 5.13 10.91
CA ALA A 116 8.64 6.36 11.60
C ALA A 116 9.84 7.30 11.61
N THR A 117 9.64 8.54 11.16
CA THR A 117 10.69 9.58 11.14
C THR A 117 10.57 10.54 12.31
N SER A 118 9.40 10.59 12.96
CA SER A 118 9.14 11.33 14.19
C SER A 118 7.93 10.72 14.91
N LYS A 119 7.49 11.36 16.00
CA LYS A 119 6.24 11.03 16.70
C LYS A 119 4.96 11.25 15.86
N ASP A 120 5.09 11.97 14.75
CA ASP A 120 3.95 12.41 13.94
C ASP A 120 4.16 12.30 12.43
N SER A 121 5.30 11.79 11.96
CA SER A 121 5.56 11.56 10.54
C SER A 121 6.26 10.23 10.30
N GLY A 122 5.99 9.63 9.15
CA GLY A 122 6.62 8.39 8.72
C GLY A 122 6.42 8.16 7.23
N TYR A 123 7.05 7.13 6.72
CA TYR A 123 6.84 6.68 5.35
C TYR A 123 6.81 5.15 5.32
N ALA A 124 6.29 4.62 4.22
CA ALA A 124 6.39 3.21 3.94
C ALA A 124 6.56 2.97 2.44
N THR A 125 7.21 1.86 2.11
CA THR A 125 7.35 1.37 0.74
C THR A 125 6.91 -0.07 0.70
N ALA A 126 6.28 -0.49 -0.40
CA ALA A 126 5.93 -1.89 -0.62
C ALA A 126 5.75 -2.20 -2.10
N VAL A 127 5.78 -3.49 -2.42
CA VAL A 127 5.05 -4.04 -3.57
C VAL A 127 3.66 -4.43 -3.06
N GLN A 128 2.62 -3.88 -3.67
CA GLN A 128 1.23 -4.09 -3.27
C GLN A 128 0.49 -4.84 -4.36
N ARG A 129 -0.30 -5.83 -3.96
CA ARG A 129 -1.18 -6.59 -4.84
C ARG A 129 -2.62 -6.33 -4.44
N TYR A 130 -3.43 -6.03 -5.45
CA TYR A 130 -4.88 -6.02 -5.40
C TYR A 130 -5.42 -7.19 -6.21
N TYR A 131 -6.43 -7.86 -5.70
CA TYR A 131 -7.18 -8.87 -6.45
C TYR A 131 -8.60 -9.01 -5.90
N GLY A 132 -9.52 -9.45 -6.73
CA GLY A 132 -10.92 -9.53 -6.32
C GLY A 132 -11.88 -9.66 -7.49
N THR A 133 -13.14 -9.37 -7.20
CA THR A 133 -14.20 -9.28 -8.20
C THR A 133 -14.82 -7.89 -8.15
N GLY A 134 -14.90 -7.22 -9.31
CA GLY A 134 -15.52 -5.91 -9.45
C GLY A 134 -17.04 -5.98 -9.34
N THR A 135 -17.68 -4.81 -9.20
CA THR A 135 -19.15 -4.69 -9.15
C THR A 135 -19.84 -5.19 -10.43
N ASP A 136 -19.11 -5.25 -11.54
CA ASP A 136 -19.58 -5.78 -12.82
C ASP A 136 -19.44 -7.31 -12.95
N GLY A 137 -18.99 -7.98 -11.88
CA GLY A 137 -18.78 -9.43 -11.81
C GLY A 137 -17.48 -9.92 -12.44
N ARG A 138 -16.62 -9.04 -12.95
CA ARG A 138 -15.32 -9.45 -13.55
C ARG A 138 -14.24 -9.54 -12.49
N GLU A 139 -13.42 -10.58 -12.58
CA GLU A 139 -12.23 -10.69 -11.76
C GLU A 139 -11.19 -9.63 -12.16
N PHE A 140 -10.48 -9.10 -11.18
CA PHE A 140 -9.32 -8.25 -11.38
C PHE A 140 -8.16 -8.73 -10.51
N SER A 141 -6.95 -8.46 -10.99
CA SER A 141 -5.72 -8.72 -10.26
C SER A 141 -4.62 -7.86 -10.85
N PHE A 142 -3.97 -7.05 -10.02
CA PHE A 142 -2.81 -6.27 -10.42
C PHE A 142 -1.87 -6.08 -9.23
N THR A 143 -0.60 -5.87 -9.55
CA THR A 143 0.46 -5.58 -8.59
C THR A 143 1.15 -4.30 -9.01
N CYS A 144 1.40 -3.43 -8.04
CA CYS A 144 2.07 -2.15 -8.21
C CYS A 144 3.14 -1.98 -7.13
N ARG A 145 4.00 -0.97 -7.29
CA ARG A 145 4.80 -0.44 -6.18
C ARG A 145 4.04 0.70 -5.55
N ILE A 146 4.11 0.80 -4.23
CA ILE A 146 3.56 1.92 -3.49
C ILE A 146 4.63 2.56 -2.62
N THR A 147 4.65 3.89 -2.60
CA THR A 147 5.33 4.70 -1.59
C THR A 147 4.29 5.58 -0.94
N SER A 148 4.18 5.52 0.38
CA SER A 148 3.21 6.29 1.14
C SER A 148 3.94 7.18 2.15
N LEU A 149 3.59 8.46 2.19
CA LEU A 149 4.01 9.36 3.25
C LEU A 149 2.83 9.56 4.20
N LEU A 150 3.11 9.44 5.49
CA LEU A 150 2.10 9.49 6.54
C LEU A 150 2.38 10.62 7.53
N LYS A 151 1.30 11.20 8.03
CA LYS A 151 1.31 12.19 9.12
C LYS A 151 0.24 11.82 10.14
N LYS A 152 0.53 12.05 11.42
CA LYS A 152 -0.45 11.93 12.49
C LYS A 152 -1.21 13.24 12.62
N VAL A 153 -2.50 13.21 12.29
CA VAL A 153 -3.42 14.35 12.31
C VAL A 153 -4.53 14.06 13.31
N GLU A 154 -4.68 14.92 14.32
CA GLU A 154 -5.66 14.75 15.40
C GLU A 154 -5.59 13.35 16.06
N GLY A 155 -4.37 12.86 16.28
CA GLY A 155 -4.11 11.57 16.91
C GLY A 155 -4.28 10.34 16.00
N ARG A 156 -4.64 10.51 14.72
CA ARG A 156 -4.80 9.42 13.75
C ARG A 156 -3.77 9.53 12.63
N TRP A 157 -3.16 8.41 12.25
CA TRP A 157 -2.30 8.37 11.07
C TRP A 157 -3.13 8.49 9.79
N LYS A 158 -2.62 9.30 8.86
CA LYS A 158 -3.25 9.60 7.58
C LYS A 158 -2.21 9.59 6.47
N TRP A 159 -2.59 9.17 5.27
CA TRP A 159 -1.79 9.42 4.08
C TRP A 159 -1.85 10.90 3.68
N VAL A 160 -0.68 11.50 3.52
CA VAL A 160 -0.48 12.85 2.95
C VAL A 160 0.15 12.78 1.56
N HIS A 161 0.68 11.64 1.18
CA HIS A 161 1.06 11.36 -0.20
C HIS A 161 1.00 9.86 -0.45
N GLU A 162 0.50 9.47 -1.62
CA GLU A 162 0.70 8.13 -2.16
C GLU A 162 1.22 8.22 -3.59
N HIS A 163 2.25 7.44 -3.87
CA HIS A 163 2.73 7.18 -5.20
C HIS A 163 2.58 5.70 -5.51
N VAL A 164 1.56 5.37 -6.29
CA VAL A 164 1.40 4.05 -6.88
C VAL A 164 2.10 4.05 -8.23
N SER A 165 2.83 3.00 -8.60
CA SER A 165 3.45 2.92 -9.93
C SER A 165 3.51 1.50 -10.47
N PHE A 166 3.48 1.39 -11.80
CA PHE A 166 3.72 0.16 -12.54
C PHE A 166 5.05 0.29 -13.30
N PRO A 167 5.86 -0.78 -13.42
CA PRO A 167 6.93 -0.79 -14.40
C PRO A 167 6.34 -0.58 -15.80
N VAL A 168 7.02 0.22 -16.62
CA VAL A 168 6.64 0.44 -18.02
C VAL A 168 7.81 0.01 -18.88
N ASP A 169 7.54 -0.85 -19.85
CA ASP A 169 8.49 -1.12 -20.92
C ASP A 169 8.50 0.08 -21.87
N LEU A 170 9.62 0.81 -21.88
CA LEU A 170 9.75 2.03 -22.68
C LEU A 170 9.76 1.77 -24.20
N SER A 171 10.04 0.55 -24.64
CA SER A 171 10.04 0.18 -26.06
C SER A 171 8.61 -0.05 -26.57
N THR A 172 7.80 -0.78 -25.80
CA THR A 172 6.42 -1.11 -26.15
C THR A 172 5.41 -0.09 -25.62
N LYS A 173 5.83 0.74 -24.67
CA LYS A 173 4.98 1.69 -23.91
C LYS A 173 3.86 0.98 -23.13
N MET A 174 4.06 -0.29 -22.79
CA MET A 174 3.09 -1.08 -22.04
C MET A 174 3.48 -1.15 -20.56
N GLY A 175 2.48 -1.01 -19.69
CA GLY A 175 2.63 -1.24 -18.26
C GLY A 175 2.61 -2.72 -17.90
N ASP A 176 3.40 -3.11 -16.90
CA ASP A 176 3.41 -4.46 -16.33
C ASP A 176 2.57 -4.52 -15.04
N TYR A 177 1.37 -5.10 -15.14
CA TYR A 177 0.46 -5.27 -14.00
C TYR A 177 0.83 -6.43 -13.07
N THR A 178 1.93 -7.13 -13.31
CA THR A 178 2.51 -8.09 -12.34
C THR A 178 3.65 -7.47 -11.53
N CYS A 179 4.09 -6.25 -11.88
CA CYS A 179 5.22 -5.57 -11.27
C CYS A 179 6.52 -6.41 -11.23
N GLY A 180 6.76 -7.23 -12.25
CA GLY A 180 7.89 -8.15 -12.31
C GLY A 180 7.82 -9.32 -11.31
N THR A 181 6.74 -9.44 -10.53
CA THR A 181 6.57 -10.53 -9.55
C THR A 181 6.06 -11.82 -10.19
N GLY A 182 5.54 -11.75 -11.42
CA GLY A 182 4.86 -12.86 -12.11
C GLY A 182 3.54 -13.28 -11.46
N THR A 183 3.06 -12.55 -10.45
CA THR A 183 1.84 -12.87 -9.72
C THR A 183 0.63 -12.30 -10.46
N SER A 184 -0.33 -13.16 -10.82
CA SER A 184 -1.54 -12.80 -11.57
C SER A 184 -2.77 -13.60 -11.11
N GLY A 185 -3.97 -13.15 -11.47
CA GLY A 185 -5.24 -13.82 -11.12
C GLY A 185 -5.58 -13.73 -9.63
N LYS A 186 -6.72 -14.32 -9.23
CA LYS A 186 -7.08 -14.55 -7.83
C LYS A 186 -6.31 -15.79 -7.31
N PRO A 187 -5.77 -15.79 -6.08
CA PRO A 187 -5.27 -17.02 -5.45
C PRO A 187 -6.38 -18.08 -5.44
N ALA A 188 -6.02 -19.34 -5.68
CA ALA A 188 -6.94 -20.48 -5.68
C ALA A 188 -7.48 -20.79 -4.27
#